data_AF-K3X7Z0-F1
#
_entry.id   AF-K3X7Z0-F1
#
_cell.length_a   1.000
_cell.length_b   1.000
_cell.length_c   1.000
_cell.angle_alpha   90.00
_cell.angle_beta   90.00
_cell.angle_gamma   90.00
#
_symmetry.space_group_name_H-M   'P 1'
#
loop_
_entity.id
_entity.type
_entity.pdbx_description
1 polymer ?
#
loop_
_entity_poly.entity_id
_entity_poly.type
_entity_poly.pdbx_seq_one_letter_code
_entity_poly.pdbx_strand_id
1 'polypeptide(L)'
;MVTTTKRFLMVAAALLLVDAATAAGDCKAVKCDARANTPVCGSDGKSYANDCLFEFARCNDAALTLVAKTSCAEYEKTKNEIHVRTTISSGGASKCNTDCTRELDQMCGSDGKTYNNQCLFDNAKCLNPALVVVKNDAC
;
A
#
# COMPACT_ATOMS: atom_id res chain seq x y z
N MET A 1 68.08 -17.99 38.33
CA MET A 1 67.84 -18.13 36.89
C MET A 1 66.33 -18.11 36.63
N VAL A 2 65.88 -17.17 35.79
CA VAL A 2 64.63 -17.15 34.97
C VAL A 2 63.26 -16.91 35.66
N THR A 3 62.85 -15.64 35.60
CA THR A 3 61.54 -15.02 35.21
C THR A 3 60.19 -15.78 35.18
N THR A 4 59.22 -15.23 35.94
CA THR A 4 57.80 -14.87 35.69
C THR A 4 56.92 -15.69 34.71
N THR A 5 55.74 -16.15 35.18
CA THR A 5 54.45 -16.08 34.41
C THR A 5 53.19 -16.29 35.28
N LYS A 6 52.60 -15.15 35.68
CA LYS A 6 51.17 -14.77 35.63
C LYS A 6 50.13 -15.88 35.27
N ARG A 7 49.26 -16.25 36.22
CA ARG A 7 47.89 -16.73 35.93
C ARG A 7 46.91 -15.99 36.83
N PHE A 8 46.35 -14.90 36.29
CA PHE A 8 45.19 -14.21 36.87
C PHE A 8 43.97 -15.12 36.71
N LEU A 9 43.34 -15.48 37.82
CA LEU A 9 42.04 -16.15 37.83
C LEU A 9 40.96 -15.22 37.25
N MET A 10 40.10 -15.83 36.44
CA MET A 10 39.05 -15.23 35.63
C MET A 10 38.04 -14.45 36.48
N VAL A 11 37.83 -13.17 36.17
CA VAL A 11 36.61 -12.46 36.56
C VAL A 11 35.52 -12.88 35.57
N ALA A 12 34.62 -13.76 35.99
CA ALA A 12 33.46 -14.14 35.21
C ALA A 12 32.37 -13.07 35.38
N ALA A 13 32.27 -12.14 34.44
CA ALA A 13 31.08 -11.32 34.27
C ALA A 13 30.01 -12.18 33.57
N ALA A 14 28.96 -12.55 34.31
CA ALA A 14 27.79 -13.21 33.77
C ALA A 14 26.98 -12.21 32.91
N LEU A 15 27.38 -12.04 31.65
CA LEU A 15 26.48 -11.56 30.61
C LEU A 15 25.52 -12.71 30.32
N LEU A 16 24.29 -12.60 30.82
CA LEU A 16 23.19 -13.47 30.42
C LEU A 16 22.98 -13.26 28.91
N LEU A 17 23.60 -14.13 28.13
CA LEU A 17 23.23 -14.35 26.74
C LEU A 17 21.79 -14.84 26.80
N VAL A 18 20.84 -13.96 26.49
CA VAL A 18 19.51 -14.42 26.08
C VAL A 18 19.76 -15.22 24.82
N ASP A 19 19.76 -16.55 24.96
CA ASP A 19 19.80 -17.48 23.86
C ASP A 19 18.52 -17.28 23.04
N ALA A 20 18.55 -16.33 22.10
CA ALA A 20 17.67 -16.34 20.95
C ALA A 20 18.16 -17.48 20.04
N ALA A 21 17.99 -18.72 20.50
CA ALA A 21 18.21 -19.91 19.71
C ALA A 21 17.22 -19.88 18.55
N THR A 22 17.75 -19.40 17.42
CA THR A 22 17.31 -19.57 16.05
C THR A 22 16.44 -20.83 15.87
N ALA A 23 15.15 -20.61 15.68
CA ALA A 23 14.29 -21.58 15.01
C ALA A 23 14.40 -21.34 13.49
N ALA A 24 15.59 -21.53 12.92
CA ALA A 24 15.72 -21.77 11.49
C ALA A 24 15.10 -23.14 11.22
N GLY A 25 13.78 -23.18 11.00
CA GLY A 25 13.09 -24.40 10.57
C GLY A 25 13.69 -24.88 9.25
N ASP A 26 13.84 -26.19 9.08
CA ASP A 26 14.38 -26.78 7.86
C ASP A 26 13.50 -26.44 6.65
N CYS A 27 13.90 -25.45 5.85
CA CYS A 27 13.19 -25.04 4.66
C CYS A 27 13.40 -26.02 3.52
N LYS A 28 12.46 -26.97 3.41
CA LYS A 28 12.45 -27.94 2.33
C LYS A 28 12.14 -27.26 0.99
N ALA A 29 12.82 -27.72 -0.06
CA ALA A 29 12.54 -27.31 -1.43
C ALA A 29 11.03 -27.43 -1.74
N VAL A 30 10.42 -26.31 -2.14
CA VAL A 30 9.00 -26.24 -2.52
C VAL A 30 8.90 -26.33 -4.03
N LYS A 31 8.00 -27.21 -4.52
CA LYS A 31 7.66 -27.28 -5.95
C LYS A 31 6.52 -26.31 -6.23
N CYS A 32 6.87 -25.15 -6.77
CA CYS A 32 5.89 -24.16 -7.22
C CYS A 32 5.51 -24.39 -8.69
N ASP A 33 4.25 -24.10 -9.05
CA ASP A 33 3.85 -24.01 -10.45
C ASP A 33 4.44 -22.72 -11.05
N ALA A 34 5.39 -22.89 -11.98
CA ALA A 34 6.02 -21.77 -12.67
C ALA A 34 5.07 -20.98 -13.58
N ARG A 35 3.89 -21.53 -13.90
CA ARG A 35 2.87 -20.86 -14.72
C ARG A 35 1.96 -19.96 -13.89
N ALA A 36 1.90 -20.17 -12.57
CA ALA A 36 1.21 -19.26 -11.67
C ALA A 36 2.02 -17.98 -11.55
N ASN A 37 1.67 -16.95 -12.32
CA ASN A 37 2.36 -15.66 -12.36
C ASN A 37 1.49 -14.56 -11.76
N THR A 38 1.24 -14.68 -10.46
CA THR A 38 0.45 -13.74 -9.65
C THR A 38 1.39 -13.07 -8.64
N PRO A 39 2.16 -12.05 -9.06
CA PRO A 39 3.28 -11.57 -8.27
C PRO A 39 2.85 -10.92 -6.96
N VAL A 40 3.70 -11.04 -5.95
CA VAL A 40 3.50 -10.43 -4.63
C VAL A 40 4.72 -9.65 -4.17
N CYS A 41 4.53 -8.71 -3.24
CA CYS A 41 5.58 -7.87 -2.69
C CYS A 41 5.84 -8.25 -1.23
N GLY A 42 7.09 -8.57 -0.91
CA GLY A 42 7.55 -8.82 0.45
C GLY A 42 8.00 -7.56 1.18
N SER A 43 8.05 -7.63 2.51
CA SER A 43 8.56 -6.54 3.36
C SER A 43 10.06 -6.28 3.19
N ASP A 44 10.77 -7.18 2.53
CA ASP A 44 12.15 -7.01 2.09
C ASP A 44 12.27 -6.21 0.77
N GLY A 45 11.14 -5.71 0.24
CA GLY A 45 11.07 -4.97 -1.01
C GLY A 45 11.25 -5.85 -2.26
N LYS A 46 11.28 -7.18 -2.12
CA LYS A 46 11.40 -8.10 -3.26
C LYS A 46 10.05 -8.53 -3.79
N SER A 47 9.97 -8.63 -5.11
CA SER A 47 8.83 -9.21 -5.79
C SER A 47 9.04 -10.71 -5.97
N TYR A 48 8.04 -11.50 -5.60
CA TYR A 48 8.00 -12.94 -5.80
C TYR A 48 7.01 -13.26 -6.90
N ALA A 49 7.35 -14.16 -7.83
CA ALA A 49 6.50 -14.41 -9.02
C ALA A 49 5.12 -14.99 -8.66
N ASN A 50 4.99 -15.60 -7.48
CA ASN A 50 3.73 -16.05 -6.90
C ASN A 50 3.84 -16.25 -5.39
N ASP A 51 2.69 -16.49 -4.76
CA ASP A 51 2.56 -16.79 -3.33
C ASP A 51 3.44 -17.97 -2.90
N CYS A 52 3.52 -19.04 -3.70
CA CYS A 52 4.30 -20.22 -3.36
C CYS A 52 5.80 -19.91 -3.17
N LEU A 53 6.36 -19.08 -4.04
CA LEU A 53 7.75 -18.64 -3.94
C LEU A 53 7.98 -17.66 -2.78
N PHE A 54 6.99 -16.82 -2.47
CA PHE A 54 7.02 -15.95 -1.28
C PHE A 54 7.02 -16.77 0.01
N GLU A 55 6.15 -17.78 0.10
CA GLU A 55 6.06 -18.68 1.26
C GLU A 55 7.37 -19.46 1.49
N PHE A 56 7.99 -19.95 0.41
CA PHE A 56 9.29 -20.59 0.49
C PHE A 56 10.39 -19.63 1.01
N ALA A 57 10.37 -18.37 0.58
CA ALA A 57 11.31 -17.37 1.08
C ALA A 57 11.04 -17.04 2.56
N ARG A 58 9.77 -16.90 2.96
CA ARG A 58 9.37 -16.65 4.36
C ARG A 58 9.74 -17.79 5.30
N CYS A 59 9.82 -19.02 4.81
CA CYS A 59 10.38 -20.11 5.60
C CYS A 59 11.82 -19.78 6.05
N ASN A 60 12.65 -19.27 5.13
CA ASN A 60 14.06 -18.97 5.40
C ASN A 60 14.24 -17.65 6.15
N ASP A 61 13.23 -16.78 6.12
CA ASP A 61 13.19 -15.50 6.82
C ASP A 61 11.81 -15.31 7.46
N ALA A 62 11.69 -15.72 8.72
CA ALA A 62 10.43 -15.61 9.46
C ALA A 62 9.97 -14.16 9.70
N ALA A 63 10.84 -13.16 9.50
CA ALA A 63 10.47 -11.75 9.58
C ALA A 63 9.87 -11.22 8.27
N LEU A 64 9.96 -11.98 7.18
CA LEU A 64 9.38 -11.60 5.89
C LEU A 64 7.85 -11.62 5.96
N THR A 65 7.25 -10.47 5.73
CA THR A 65 5.79 -10.30 5.68
C THR A 65 5.32 -9.90 4.29
N LEU A 66 4.06 -10.21 3.99
CA LEU A 66 3.44 -9.84 2.72
C LEU A 66 3.02 -8.38 2.79
N VAL A 67 3.57 -7.55 1.92
CA VAL A 67 3.23 -6.12 1.81
C VAL A 67 2.04 -5.91 0.89
N ALA A 68 2.03 -6.57 -0.27
CA ALA A 68 0.96 -6.43 -1.26
C ALA A 68 0.80 -7.68 -2.12
N LYS A 69 -0.44 -7.92 -2.60
CA LYS A 69 -0.78 -8.94 -3.59
C LYS A 69 -0.52 -8.47 -5.03
N THR A 70 0.56 -7.72 -5.21
CA THR A 70 1.05 -7.19 -6.49
C THR A 70 2.57 -7.17 -6.46
N SER A 71 3.23 -6.91 -7.59
CA SER A 71 4.69 -6.70 -7.57
C SER A 71 5.07 -5.46 -6.73
N CYS A 72 6.28 -5.41 -6.19
CA CYS A 72 6.73 -4.22 -5.46
C CYS A 72 6.79 -2.97 -6.34
N ALA A 73 7.05 -3.11 -7.63
CA ALA A 73 7.01 -1.98 -8.57
C ALA A 73 5.60 -1.39 -8.72
N GLU A 74 4.56 -2.21 -8.58
CA GLU A 74 3.17 -1.77 -8.60
C GLU A 74 2.70 -1.27 -7.23
N TYR A 75 3.11 -1.94 -6.15
CA TYR A 75 2.89 -1.47 -4.79
C TYR A 75 3.47 -0.07 -4.58
N GLU A 76 4.72 0.21 -4.95
CA GLU A 76 5.31 1.54 -4.72
C GLU A 76 4.63 2.65 -5.53
N LYS A 77 4.01 2.33 -6.68
CA LYS A 77 3.18 3.29 -7.43
C LYS A 77 1.88 3.61 -6.70
N THR A 78 1.27 2.61 -6.07
CA THR A 78 -0.07 2.70 -5.46
C THR A 78 -0.05 2.97 -3.96
N LYS A 79 1.08 2.81 -3.29
CA LYS A 79 1.26 2.97 -1.83
C LYS A 79 0.95 4.37 -1.32
N ASN A 80 1.19 5.38 -2.15
CA ASN A 80 0.85 6.78 -1.84
C ASN A 80 -0.44 7.23 -2.52
N GLU A 81 -1.08 6.35 -3.29
CA GLU A 81 -2.47 6.54 -3.65
C GLU A 81 -3.25 6.16 -2.39
N ILE A 82 -3.82 7.16 -1.72
CA ILE A 82 -4.89 6.93 -0.75
C ILE A 82 -5.87 6.06 -1.52
N HIS A 83 -5.90 4.76 -1.20
CA HIS A 83 -6.88 3.86 -1.71
C HIS A 83 -8.19 4.33 -1.07
N VAL A 84 -8.82 5.31 -1.70
CA VAL A 84 -10.24 5.57 -1.59
C VAL A 84 -10.83 4.24 -2.01
N ARG A 85 -11.04 3.36 -1.01
CA ARG A 85 -11.70 2.09 -1.19
C ARG A 85 -13.05 2.47 -1.75
N THR A 86 -13.18 2.38 -3.06
CA THR A 86 -14.46 2.22 -3.74
C THR A 86 -14.97 0.80 -3.42
N THR A 87 -14.97 0.44 -2.14
CA THR A 87 -15.99 -0.44 -1.62
C THR A 87 -17.26 0.40 -1.61
N ILE A 88 -18.10 0.12 -2.58
CA ILE A 88 -19.52 0.48 -2.56
C ILE A 88 -20.07 -0.09 -1.25
N SER A 89 -20.08 0.73 -0.22
CA SER A 89 -20.86 0.58 1.00
C SER A 89 -21.10 1.99 1.52
N SER A 90 -22.25 2.50 1.10
CA SER A 90 -23.10 3.44 1.83
C SER A 90 -22.64 3.76 3.27
N GLY A 91 -22.18 5.00 3.49
CA GLY A 91 -22.07 5.57 4.82
C GLY A 91 -20.90 6.53 5.01
N GLY A 92 -21.13 7.84 4.80
CA GLY A 92 -20.49 8.84 5.65
C GLY A 92 -19.37 9.73 5.09
N ALA A 93 -19.28 9.94 3.77
CA ALA A 93 -18.62 11.12 3.20
C ALA A 93 -19.41 11.56 1.97
N SER A 94 -19.84 12.81 1.96
CA SER A 94 -20.78 13.42 1.01
C SER A 94 -20.48 13.03 -0.45
N LYS A 95 -21.19 12.03 -0.97
CA LYS A 95 -21.02 11.60 -2.36
C LYS A 95 -21.77 12.58 -3.25
N CYS A 96 -21.02 13.28 -4.10
CA CYS A 96 -21.60 14.11 -5.15
C CYS A 96 -22.43 13.23 -6.08
N ASN A 97 -23.64 13.67 -6.43
CA ASN A 97 -24.53 12.93 -7.31
C ASN A 97 -23.89 12.80 -8.70
N THR A 98 -23.65 11.58 -9.17
CA THR A 98 -23.09 11.32 -10.51
C THR A 98 -24.17 11.08 -11.57
N ASP A 99 -25.43 10.95 -11.17
CA ASP A 99 -26.54 10.67 -12.08
C ASP A 99 -27.23 11.96 -12.50
N CYS A 100 -26.89 12.43 -13.71
CA CYS A 100 -27.47 13.61 -14.34
C CYS A 100 -28.18 13.26 -15.65
N THR A 101 -29.28 13.94 -15.93
CA THR A 101 -29.94 13.91 -17.23
C THR A 101 -29.06 14.58 -18.30
N ARG A 102 -29.41 14.38 -19.57
CA ARG A 102 -28.72 14.99 -20.72
C ARG A 102 -29.45 16.24 -21.25
N GLU A 103 -30.24 16.89 -20.41
CA GLU A 103 -30.83 18.19 -20.74
C GLU A 103 -29.73 19.23 -20.99
N LEU A 104 -30.00 20.15 -21.91
CA LEU A 104 -29.08 21.19 -22.35
C LEU A 104 -29.59 22.55 -21.87
N ASP A 105 -29.42 22.79 -20.57
CA ASP A 105 -29.75 24.04 -19.88
C ASP A 105 -28.45 24.65 -19.34
N GLN A 106 -27.68 25.26 -20.24
CA GLN A 106 -26.29 25.60 -20.01
C GLN A 106 -26.07 26.75 -19.03
N MET A 107 -24.96 26.71 -18.29
CA MET A 107 -24.55 27.78 -17.39
C MET A 107 -23.03 27.91 -17.27
N CYS A 108 -22.55 29.13 -17.02
CA CYS A 108 -21.14 29.45 -16.86
C CYS A 108 -20.76 29.47 -15.38
N GLY A 109 -19.79 28.65 -14.98
CA GLY A 109 -19.23 28.64 -13.64
C GLY A 109 -18.16 29.72 -13.41
N SER A 110 -17.89 30.03 -12.15
CA SER A 110 -16.81 30.94 -11.74
C SER A 110 -15.40 30.40 -12.04
N ASP A 111 -15.29 29.15 -12.46
CA ASP A 111 -14.07 28.53 -12.99
C ASP A 111 -13.92 28.66 -14.51
N GLY A 112 -14.82 29.40 -15.17
CA GLY A 112 -14.79 29.65 -16.62
C GLY A 112 -15.27 28.46 -17.46
N LYS A 113 -15.90 27.45 -16.86
CA LYS A 113 -16.45 26.29 -17.59
C LYS A 113 -17.95 26.43 -17.84
N THR A 114 -18.37 25.98 -19.02
CA THR A 114 -19.78 25.77 -19.34
C THR A 114 -20.22 24.40 -18.85
N TYR A 115 -21.28 24.37 -18.05
CA TYR A 115 -21.94 23.16 -17.58
C TYR A 115 -23.21 22.94 -18.40
N ASN A 116 -23.43 21.72 -18.88
CA ASN A 116 -24.57 21.42 -19.76
C ASN A 116 -25.93 21.49 -19.07
N ASN A 117 -25.96 21.36 -17.74
CA ASN A 117 -27.16 21.54 -16.92
C ASN A 117 -26.77 21.79 -15.45
N GLN A 118 -27.78 22.15 -14.66
CA GLN A 118 -27.65 22.40 -13.22
C GLN A 118 -27.08 21.19 -12.46
N CYS A 119 -27.49 19.97 -12.83
CA CYS A 119 -27.00 18.77 -12.15
C CYS A 119 -25.48 18.60 -12.30
N LEU A 120 -24.94 18.82 -13.51
CA LEU A 120 -23.51 18.75 -13.76
C LEU A 120 -22.74 19.87 -13.04
N PHE A 121 -23.35 21.06 -12.94
CA PHE A 121 -22.80 22.15 -12.11
C PHE A 121 -22.78 21.78 -10.62
N ASP A 122 -23.87 21.23 -10.09
CA ASP A 122 -23.99 20.85 -8.68
C ASP A 122 -23.04 19.70 -8.31
N ASN A 123 -22.81 18.76 -9.22
CA ASN A 123 -21.77 17.74 -9.07
C ASN A 123 -20.39 18.38 -8.92
N ALA A 124 -20.04 19.32 -9.81
CA ALA A 124 -18.77 20.03 -9.72
C ALA A 124 -18.66 20.90 -8.46
N LYS A 125 -19.75 21.57 -8.06
CA LYS A 125 -19.81 22.38 -6.83
C LYS A 125 -19.72 21.53 -5.57
N CYS A 126 -20.22 20.30 -5.60
CA CYS A 126 -20.05 19.37 -4.50
C CYS A 126 -18.57 19.02 -4.27
N LEU A 127 -17.75 18.97 -5.33
CA LEU A 127 -16.29 18.83 -5.22
C LEU A 127 -15.57 20.16 -4.95
N ASN A 128 -16.16 21.28 -5.35
CA ASN A 128 -15.64 22.63 -5.15
C ASN A 128 -16.73 23.58 -4.60
N PRO A 129 -16.92 23.67 -3.26
CA PRO A 129 -17.98 24.47 -2.66
C PRO A 129 -17.91 25.98 -2.98
N ALA A 130 -16.75 26.48 -3.43
CA ALA A 130 -16.55 27.87 -3.84
C ALA A 130 -17.05 28.16 -5.27
N LEU A 131 -17.44 27.13 -6.03
CA LEU A 131 -17.98 27.28 -7.38
C LEU A 131 -19.35 27.97 -7.32
N VAL A 132 -19.49 29.07 -8.06
CA VAL A 132 -20.75 29.83 -8.21
C VAL A 132 -21.09 29.99 -9.68
N VAL A 133 -22.38 30.19 -9.98
CA VAL A 133 -22.84 30.50 -11.34
C VAL A 133 -22.53 31.97 -11.63
N VAL A 134 -21.88 32.24 -12.76
CA VAL A 134 -21.57 33.59 -13.26
C VAL A 134 -22.67 34.10 -14.19
N LYS A 135 -23.18 33.25 -15.09
CA LYS A 135 -24.32 33.54 -15.99
C LYS A 135 -25.07 32.26 -16.35
N ASN A 136 -26.38 32.38 -16.61
CA ASN A 136 -27.27 31.27 -17.01
C ASN A 136 -27.22 31.00 -18.52
N ASP A 137 -26.01 31.02 -19.08
CA ASP A 137 -25.69 30.70 -20.46
C ASP A 137 -24.27 30.11 -20.49
N ALA A 138 -23.88 29.49 -21.60
CA ALA A 138 -22.49 29.10 -21.82
C ALA A 138 -21.53 30.26 -21.56
N CYS A 139 -20.36 29.98 -20.96
CA CYS A 139 -19.22 30.89 -20.99
C CYS A 139 -18.93 31.24 -22.45
#